data_AF-A0A6I7P489-F1
#
_entry.id   AF-A0A6I7P489-F1
#
_cell.length_a   1.000
_cell.length_b   1.000
_cell.length_c   1.000
_cell.angle_alpha   90.00
_cell.angle_beta   90.00
_cell.angle_gamma   90.00
#
_symmetry.space_group_name_H-M   'P 1'
#
loop_
_entity.id
_entity.type
_entity.pdbx_description
1 polymer ?
#
loop_
_entity_poly.entity_id
_entity_poly.type
_entity_poly.pdbx_seq_one_letter_code
_entity_poly.pdbx_strand_id
1 'polypeptide(L)'
;MKTPTFPTFPVAKIDFDALFALQKANVETMMQAQHVLIEAVQAASKAQYGWLQESLESVQAVMTGKFDTEKKPDAYLADVKAAAEKFVVVAQTQMDLGMKAQAEAMDLLTKRATANVDEVQKVAA
;
A
#
# COMPACT_ATOMS: atom_id res chain seq x y z
N MET A 1 -41.72 10.05 55.34
CA MET A 1 -41.24 10.41 53.99
C MET A 1 -40.43 9.24 53.45
N LYS A 2 -40.79 8.66 52.30
CA LYS A 2 -39.96 7.64 51.63
C LYS A 2 -38.87 8.36 50.83
N THR A 3 -37.61 8.10 51.14
CA THR A 3 -36.47 8.56 50.35
C THR A 3 -36.52 7.92 48.95
N PRO A 4 -36.29 8.69 47.88
CA PRO A 4 -36.20 8.13 46.54
C PRO A 4 -34.93 7.26 46.45
N THR A 5 -35.09 5.97 46.20
CA THR A 5 -34.00 5.07 45.83
C THR A 5 -33.68 5.29 44.35
N PHE A 6 -32.50 5.82 44.06
CA PHE A 6 -31.99 5.87 42.70
C PHE A 6 -31.63 4.46 42.21
N PRO A 7 -32.00 4.08 40.98
CA PRO A 7 -31.57 2.81 40.41
C PRO A 7 -30.05 2.79 40.34
N THR A 8 -29.44 1.81 41.00
CA THR A 8 -28.00 1.57 40.95
C THR A 8 -27.72 0.88 39.61
N PHE A 9 -27.21 1.64 38.63
CA PHE A 9 -26.71 1.04 37.41
C PHE A 9 -25.42 0.29 37.74
N PRO A 10 -25.29 -1.01 37.40
CA PRO A 10 -24.02 -1.68 37.51
C PRO A 10 -23.04 -0.99 36.55
N VAL A 11 -22.10 -0.24 37.10
CA VAL A 11 -20.97 0.25 36.32
C VAL A 11 -20.14 -0.99 36.02
N ALA A 12 -20.21 -1.46 34.77
CA ALA A 12 -19.29 -2.48 34.28
C ALA A 12 -17.87 -2.02 34.64
N LYS A 13 -17.09 -2.89 35.27
CA LYS A 13 -15.71 -2.58 35.59
C LYS A 13 -14.99 -2.49 34.25
N ILE A 14 -14.60 -1.28 33.87
CA ILE A 14 -13.85 -1.08 32.63
C ILE A 14 -12.43 -1.56 32.88
N ASP A 15 -11.98 -2.52 32.08
CA ASP A 15 -10.57 -2.90 32.03
C ASP A 15 -9.78 -1.86 31.22
N PHE A 16 -9.04 -1.00 31.91
CA PHE A 16 -8.24 0.06 31.29
C PHE A 16 -7.02 -0.49 30.54
N ASP A 17 -6.46 -1.62 30.97
CA ASP A 17 -5.34 -2.26 30.27
C ASP A 17 -5.84 -2.84 28.94
N ALA A 18 -7.02 -3.49 28.95
CA ALA A 18 -7.69 -3.95 27.74
C ALA A 18 -8.06 -2.79 26.80
N LEU A 19 -8.54 -1.66 27.34
CA LEU A 19 -8.87 -0.47 26.55
C LEU A 19 -7.61 0.14 25.90
N PHE A 20 -6.51 0.22 26.65
CA PHE A 20 -5.25 0.73 26.11
C PHE A 20 -4.67 -0.20 25.04
N ALA A 21 -4.73 -1.52 25.28
CA ALA A 21 -4.33 -2.51 24.29
C ALA A 21 -5.16 -2.41 23.01
N LEU A 22 -6.48 -2.24 23.13
CA LEU A 22 -7.40 -2.03 22.00
C LEU A 22 -7.01 -0.80 21.18
N GLN A 23 -6.76 0.34 21.84
CA GLN A 23 -6.36 1.56 21.15
C GLN A 23 -4.99 1.46 20.49
N LYS A 24 -4.03 0.86 21.19
CA LYS A 24 -2.69 0.61 20.65
C LYS A 24 -2.77 -0.25 19.37
N ALA A 25 -3.54 -1.33 19.39
CA ALA A 25 -3.73 -2.19 18.23
C ALA A 25 -4.41 -1.47 17.04
N ASN A 26 -5.33 -0.54 17.31
CA ASN A 26 -5.92 0.30 16.25
C ASN A 26 -4.87 1.20 15.59
N VAL A 27 -4.05 1.89 16.39
CA VAL A 27 -2.99 2.76 15.88
C VAL A 27 -1.94 1.98 15.09
N GLU A 28 -1.51 0.83 15.62
CA GLU A 28 -0.56 -0.05 14.92
C GLU A 28 -1.10 -0.54 13.58
N THR A 29 -2.38 -0.90 13.52
CA THR A 29 -3.02 -1.32 12.26
C THR A 29 -3.04 -0.17 11.25
N MET A 30 -3.36 1.06 11.68
CA MET A 30 -3.32 2.22 10.79
C MET A 30 -1.92 2.49 10.27
N MET A 31 -0.89 2.37 11.13
CA MET A 31 0.50 2.50 10.71
C MET A 31 0.90 1.41 9.70
N GLN A 32 0.48 0.16 9.92
CA GLN A 32 0.72 -0.93 8.98
C GLN A 32 0.05 -0.68 7.62
N ALA A 33 -1.22 -0.24 7.62
CA ALA A 33 -1.92 0.11 6.39
C ALA A 33 -1.21 1.26 5.63
N GLN A 34 -0.74 2.30 6.34
CA GLN A 34 0.06 3.36 5.73
C GLN A 34 1.40 2.84 5.20
N HIS A 35 2.04 1.92 5.91
CA HIS A 35 3.31 1.31 5.50
C HIS A 35 3.15 0.55 4.18
N VAL A 36 2.10 -0.26 4.03
CA VAL A 36 1.77 -0.98 2.79
C VAL A 36 1.66 -0.01 1.59
N LEU A 37 1.01 1.14 1.78
CA LEU A 37 0.90 2.15 0.72
C LEU A 37 2.26 2.77 0.37
N ILE A 38 3.10 3.05 1.37
CA ILE A 38 4.45 3.58 1.15
C ILE A 38 5.33 2.56 0.42
N GLU A 39 5.26 1.28 0.80
CA GLU A 39 5.98 0.20 0.14
C GLU A 39 5.55 0.07 -1.34
N ALA A 40 4.25 0.22 -1.63
CA ALA A 40 3.74 0.20 -2.99
C ALA A 40 4.30 1.37 -3.82
N VAL A 41 4.37 2.57 -3.26
CA VAL A 41 4.98 3.74 -3.91
C VAL A 41 6.48 3.52 -4.12
N GLN A 42 7.18 2.95 -3.13
CA GLN A 42 8.60 2.65 -3.24
C GLN A 42 8.86 1.59 -4.33
N ALA A 43 8.02 0.57 -4.42
CA ALA A 43 8.09 -0.46 -5.46
C ALA A 43 7.81 0.13 -6.85
N ALA A 44 6.78 0.97 -6.98
CA ALA A 44 6.46 1.66 -8.23
C ALA A 44 7.59 2.60 -8.68
N SER A 45 8.20 3.31 -7.72
CA SER A 45 9.33 4.20 -7.98
C SER A 45 10.56 3.42 -8.46
N LYS A 46 10.89 2.28 -7.83
CA LYS A 46 11.98 1.39 -8.29
C LYS A 46 11.76 0.90 -9.72
N ALA A 47 10.52 0.58 -10.08
CA ALA A 47 10.17 0.20 -11.45
C ALA A 47 10.39 1.35 -12.45
N GLN A 48 10.10 2.60 -12.06
CA GLN A 48 10.37 3.78 -12.88
C GLN A 48 11.87 4.12 -12.98
N TYR A 49 12.66 3.93 -11.92
CA TYR A 49 14.11 4.17 -11.95
C TYR A 49 14.82 3.23 -12.92
N GLY A 50 14.46 1.95 -12.96
CA GLY A 50 14.99 1.00 -13.95
C GLY A 50 14.74 1.46 -15.38
N TRP A 51 13.52 1.95 -15.65
CA TRP A 51 13.17 2.52 -16.95
C TRP A 51 13.96 3.79 -17.29
N LEU A 52 14.16 4.70 -16.33
CA LEU A 52 14.91 5.94 -16.53
C LEU A 52 16.39 5.69 -16.83
N GLN A 53 16.99 4.71 -16.15
CA GLN A 53 18.39 4.34 -16.35
C GLN A 53 18.62 3.73 -17.74
N GLU A 54 17.79 2.77 -18.17
CA GLU A 54 17.86 2.20 -19.52
C GLU A 54 17.58 3.25 -20.62
N SER A 55 16.69 4.20 -20.33
CA SER A 55 16.41 5.31 -21.25
C SER A 55 17.58 6.28 -21.36
N LEU A 56 18.26 6.59 -20.25
CA LEU A 56 19.47 7.41 -20.24
C LEU A 56 20.63 6.73 -20.97
N GLU A 57 20.82 5.42 -20.80
CA GLU A 57 21.82 4.64 -21.54
C GLU A 57 21.53 4.66 -23.04
N SER A 58 20.25 4.52 -23.43
CA SER A 58 19.82 4.60 -24.83
C SER A 58 20.04 6.01 -25.42
N VAL A 59 19.69 7.06 -24.69
CA VAL A 59 19.91 8.46 -25.12
C VAL A 59 21.39 8.81 -25.18
N GLN A 60 22.19 8.32 -24.23
CA GLN A 60 23.64 8.51 -24.23
C GLN A 60 24.31 7.80 -25.41
N ALA A 61 23.85 6.60 -25.79
CA ALA A 61 24.30 5.92 -27.00
C ALA A 61 24.00 6.74 -28.27
N VAL A 62 22.83 7.37 -28.34
CA VAL A 62 22.45 8.27 -29.45
C VAL A 62 23.30 9.55 -29.46
N MET A 63 23.47 10.23 -28.32
CA MET A 63 24.22 11.49 -28.23
C MET A 63 25.73 11.33 -28.42
N THR A 64 26.31 10.18 -28.04
CA THR A 64 27.74 9.90 -28.21
C THR A 64 28.11 9.48 -29.64
N GLY A 65 27.15 9.53 -30.57
CA GLY A 65 27.42 9.19 -31.97
C GLY A 65 27.58 7.68 -32.21
N LYS A 66 27.27 6.82 -31.23
CA LYS A 66 26.99 5.39 -31.46
C LYS A 66 25.59 5.17 -32.06
N PHE A 67 25.09 6.18 -32.77
CA PHE A 67 23.90 6.07 -33.57
C PHE A 67 24.27 5.20 -34.77
N ASP A 68 23.77 3.98 -34.77
CA ASP A 68 24.02 3.02 -35.83
C ASP A 68 23.35 3.54 -37.12
N THR A 69 24.12 4.26 -37.94
CA THR A 69 23.66 4.84 -39.20
C THR A 69 23.30 3.78 -40.24
N GLU A 70 23.62 2.51 -39.98
CA GLU A 70 23.21 1.34 -40.78
C GLU A 70 21.92 0.67 -40.26
N LYS A 71 21.31 1.14 -39.16
CA LYS A 71 20.06 0.53 -38.66
C LYS A 71 18.98 0.60 -39.72
N LYS A 72 18.59 -0.57 -40.21
CA LYS A 72 17.51 -0.72 -41.18
C LYS A 72 16.18 -0.25 -40.58
N PRO A 73 15.21 0.21 -41.40
CA PRO A 73 13.88 0.62 -40.94
C PRO A 73 13.20 -0.40 -40.03
N ASP A 74 13.40 -1.69 -40.29
CA ASP A 74 12.86 -2.79 -39.48
C ASP A 74 13.39 -2.79 -38.03
N ALA A 75 14.64 -2.36 -37.82
CA ALA A 75 15.21 -2.26 -36.47
C ALA A 75 14.59 -1.11 -35.68
N TYR A 76 14.27 0.01 -36.34
CA TYR A 76 13.52 1.10 -35.69
C TYR A 76 12.10 0.68 -35.31
N LEU A 77 11.41 -0.07 -36.18
CA LEU A 77 10.09 -0.61 -35.86
C LEU A 77 10.14 -1.60 -34.69
N ALA A 78 11.19 -2.43 -34.61
CA ALA A 78 11.42 -3.31 -33.48
C ALA A 78 11.66 -2.54 -32.17
N ASP A 79 12.46 -1.46 -32.20
CA ASP A 79 12.70 -0.60 -31.04
C ASP A 79 11.41 0.08 -30.54
N VAL A 80 10.59 0.60 -31.46
CA VAL A 80 9.28 1.21 -31.12
C VAL A 80 8.35 0.17 -30.50
N LYS A 81 8.30 -1.04 -31.05
CA LYS A 81 7.48 -2.13 -30.51
C LYS A 81 7.96 -2.55 -29.12
N ALA A 82 9.26 -2.70 -28.92
CA ALA A 82 9.84 -3.03 -27.62
C ALA A 82 9.54 -1.94 -26.58
N ALA A 83 9.62 -0.66 -26.96
CA ALA A 83 9.24 0.45 -26.09
C ALA A 83 7.76 0.42 -25.69
N ALA A 84 6.86 0.11 -26.64
CA ALA A 84 5.43 -0.02 -26.38
C ALA A 84 5.11 -1.21 -25.45
N GLU A 85 5.70 -2.38 -25.70
CA GLU A 85 5.56 -3.57 -24.84
C GLU A 85 6.04 -3.27 -23.42
N LYS A 86 7.19 -2.60 -23.28
CA LYS A 86 7.75 -2.21 -21.99
C LYS A 86 6.84 -1.21 -21.25
N PHE A 87 6.26 -0.25 -21.95
CA PHE A 87 5.30 0.69 -21.34
C PHE A 87 4.08 -0.04 -20.78
N VAL A 88 3.52 -0.99 -21.54
CA VAL A 88 2.39 -1.81 -21.09
C VAL A 88 2.75 -2.61 -19.83
N VAL A 89 3.94 -3.23 -19.81
CA VAL A 89 4.41 -3.99 -18.64
C VAL A 89 4.58 -3.10 -17.41
N VAL A 90 5.15 -1.90 -17.56
CA VAL A 90 5.30 -0.94 -16.45
C VAL A 90 3.93 -0.49 -15.93
N ALA A 91 2.99 -0.18 -16.83
CA ALA A 91 1.63 0.22 -16.46
C ALA A 91 0.88 -0.90 -15.72
N GLN A 92 0.98 -2.14 -16.20
CA GLN A 92 0.43 -3.32 -15.53
C GLN A 92 1.05 -3.53 -14.15
N THR A 93 2.38 -3.42 -14.04
CA THR A 93 3.08 -3.56 -12.76
C THR A 93 2.62 -2.52 -11.74
N GLN A 94 2.42 -1.25 -12.16
CA GLN A 94 1.90 -0.20 -11.28
C GLN A 94 0.46 -0.47 -10.84
N MET A 95 -0.37 -0.95 -11.76
CA MET A 95 -1.77 -1.31 -11.47
C MET A 95 -1.83 -2.48 -10.47
N ASP A 96 -1.05 -3.52 -10.70
CA ASP A 96 -0.98 -4.70 -9.82
C ASP A 96 -0.46 -4.34 -8.42
N LEU A 97 0.60 -3.52 -8.34
CA LEU A 97 1.11 -3.02 -7.05
C LEU A 97 0.06 -2.20 -6.30
N GLY A 98 -0.65 -1.31 -7.01
CA GLY A 98 -1.71 -0.50 -6.41
C GLY A 98 -2.88 -1.34 -5.91
N MET A 99 -3.35 -2.29 -6.72
CA MET A 99 -4.43 -3.20 -6.34
C MET A 99 -4.04 -4.08 -5.15
N LYS A 100 -2.83 -4.62 -5.16
CA LYS A 100 -2.31 -5.43 -4.06
C LYS A 100 -2.21 -4.64 -2.76
N ALA A 101 -1.65 -3.42 -2.81
CA ALA A 101 -1.53 -2.56 -1.64
C ALA A 101 -2.90 -2.17 -1.07
N GLN A 102 -3.87 -1.86 -1.94
CA GLN A 102 -5.24 -1.59 -1.53
C GLN A 102 -5.90 -2.81 -0.87
N ALA A 103 -5.71 -4.01 -1.44
CA ALA A 103 -6.25 -5.25 -0.89
C ALA A 103 -5.65 -5.58 0.48
N GLU A 104 -4.33 -5.46 0.63
CA GLU A 104 -3.62 -5.69 1.90
C GLU A 104 -4.03 -4.66 2.97
N ALA A 105 -4.12 -3.38 2.63
CA ALA A 105 -4.61 -2.36 3.56
C ALA A 105 -6.06 -2.62 3.99
N MET A 106 -6.93 -3.03 3.06
CA MET A 106 -8.31 -3.39 3.37
C MET A 106 -8.40 -4.63 4.27
N ASP A 107 -7.62 -5.66 3.99
CA ASP A 107 -7.57 -6.88 4.82
C ASP A 107 -7.13 -6.57 6.25
N LEU A 108 -6.10 -5.73 6.44
CA LEU A 108 -5.67 -5.25 7.77
C LEU A 108 -6.80 -4.54 8.52
N LEU A 109 -7.50 -3.63 7.85
CA LEU A 109 -8.61 -2.89 8.45
C LEU A 109 -9.80 -3.79 8.78
N THR A 110 -10.16 -4.71 7.89
CA THR A 110 -11.23 -5.69 8.12
C THR A 110 -10.91 -6.59 9.30
N LYS A 111 -9.69 -7.16 9.34
CA LYS A 111 -9.23 -7.98 10.48
C LYS A 111 -9.30 -7.19 11.79
N ARG A 112 -8.87 -5.92 11.79
CA ARG A 112 -8.92 -5.09 12.98
C ARG A 112 -10.35 -4.76 13.40
N ALA A 113 -11.25 -4.52 12.45
CA ALA A 113 -12.66 -4.31 12.75
C ALA A 113 -13.28 -5.54 13.43
N THR A 114 -12.97 -6.75 12.95
CA THR A 114 -13.40 -8.00 13.61
C THR A 114 -12.81 -8.13 15.02
N ALA A 115 -11.51 -7.90 15.18
CA ALA A 115 -10.85 -7.99 16.49
C ALA A 115 -11.37 -6.96 17.50
N ASN A 116 -11.74 -5.74 17.05
CA ASN A 116 -12.37 -4.74 17.90
C ASN A 116 -13.69 -5.23 18.52
N VAL A 117 -14.50 -6.02 17.79
CA VAL A 117 -15.75 -6.57 18.33
C VAL A 117 -15.48 -7.50 19.51
N ASP A 118 -14.49 -8.38 19.38
CA ASP A 118 -14.11 -9.33 20.43
C ASP A 118 -13.44 -8.64 21.63
N GLU A 119 -12.67 -7.59 21.39
CA GLU A 119 -11.95 -6.86 22.44
C GLU A 119 -12.85 -5.92 23.23
N VAL A 120 -13.86 -5.29 22.62
CA VAL A 120 -14.84 -4.46 23.35
C VAL A 120 -15.60 -5.29 24.38
N GLN A 121 -15.87 -6.57 24.09
CA GLN A 121 -16.47 -7.49 25.07
C GLN A 121 -15.54 -7.73 26.26
N LYS A 122 -14.22 -7.78 26.04
CA LYS A 122 -13.21 -7.93 27.09
C LYS A 122 -13.04 -6.67 27.93
N VAL A 123 -13.17 -5.48 27.32
CA VAL A 123 -13.12 -4.18 28.02
C VAL A 123 -14.28 -4.04 29.03
N ALA A 124 -15.43 -4.66 28.75
CA ALA A 124 -16.62 -4.60 29.59
C ALA A 124 -16.76 -5.76 30.61
N ALA A 125 -15.75 -6.65 30.69
CA ALA A 125 -15.73 -7.82 31.57
C ALA A 125 -15.04 -7.51 32.91
#